data_AF-A0A9P0DBR0-F1
#
_entry.id   AF-A0A9P0DBR0-F1
#
_cell.length_a   1.000
_cell.length_b   1.000
_cell.length_c   1.000
_cell.angle_alpha   90.00
_cell.angle_beta   90.00
_cell.angle_gamma   90.00
#
_symmetry.space_group_name_H-M   'P 1'
#
loop_
_entity.id
_entity.type
_entity.pdbx_description
1 polymer ?
#
loop_
_entity_poly.entity_id
_entity_poly.type
_entity_poly.pdbx_seq_one_letter_code
_entity_poly.pdbx_strand_id
1 'polypeptide(L)'
;MESNSVSPMPEQNAQAPIAEFDKTPPTPPEDTLPLEDLPPPPTTVTVQEEKEKEAQAEAHRHYEDDNEWSCGSWLEYTLVVVLASILLLGSLGLTLFWVIEYRGGFAWREDPKRQFNLHPVLMVAGFITFSGFSVLLYRICRCCRRIYVKLLHTVFHALAIPCVALGFLAVLDSHNLAQPPIPNFYSLHSWIGLTAMGLFAIQFVVGFFSFLVLLCCEGATAGFRASLVPIHASFGLTTFVLAIAAAVSGLTEKALFTLGSHYQHFNEEGLVINTIGVSLIALAIVVGYILQRDDFRYRAHILIRSGDL
;
A
#
# COMPACT_ATOMS: atom_id res chain seq x y z
N MET A 1 -33.93 -35.64 69.87
CA MET A 1 -35.18 -36.36 70.18
C MET A 1 -35.70 -35.74 71.47
N GLU A 2 -36.61 -34.78 71.30
CA GLU A 2 -38.06 -34.91 71.59
C GLU A 2 -38.33 -34.70 73.09
N SER A 3 -38.94 -33.56 73.46
CA SER A 3 -40.39 -33.37 73.71
C SER A 3 -40.82 -34.05 75.04
N ASN A 4 -41.66 -33.51 75.93
CA ASN A 4 -42.80 -32.61 75.81
C ASN A 4 -43.27 -32.27 77.25
N SER A 5 -43.76 -31.04 77.50
CA SER A 5 -45.17 -30.73 77.86
C SER A 5 -45.36 -30.32 79.33
N VAL A 6 -46.04 -29.18 79.55
CA VAL A 6 -47.36 -29.04 80.22
C VAL A 6 -47.62 -27.55 80.59
N SER A 7 -48.79 -27.06 80.17
CA SER A 7 -49.61 -25.86 80.51
C SER A 7 -49.58 -25.28 81.95
N PRO A 8 -50.38 -24.24 82.30
CA PRO A 8 -50.79 -22.99 81.61
C PRO A 8 -50.64 -21.71 82.52
N MET A 9 -50.98 -20.54 81.96
CA MET A 9 -50.99 -19.19 82.58
C MET A 9 -52.17 -18.88 83.52
N PRO A 10 -52.07 -17.76 84.29
CA PRO A 10 -52.90 -16.57 83.99
C PRO A 10 -52.13 -15.23 84.08
N GLU A 11 -52.65 -14.16 83.45
CA GLU A 11 -52.08 -12.80 83.51
C GLU A 11 -53.09 -11.75 83.97
N GLN A 12 -52.62 -10.79 84.79
CA GLN A 12 -53.29 -9.53 85.15
C GLN A 12 -52.27 -8.37 85.19
N ASN A 13 -52.67 -7.26 84.54
CA ASN A 13 -52.43 -5.83 84.82
C ASN A 13 -51.02 -5.24 84.96
N ALA A 14 -50.72 -4.19 84.16
CA ALA A 14 -50.45 -2.82 84.64
C ALA A 14 -50.22 -1.77 83.50
N GLN A 15 -51.10 -0.75 83.47
CA GLN A 15 -50.89 0.72 83.45
C GLN A 15 -49.93 1.45 82.47
N ALA A 16 -50.47 2.43 81.72
CA ALA A 16 -49.83 3.72 81.35
C ALA A 16 -50.85 4.71 80.71
N PRO A 17 -50.74 6.05 80.91
CA PRO A 17 -51.47 7.06 80.11
C PRO A 17 -50.52 8.05 79.41
N ILE A 18 -50.81 8.52 78.17
CA ILE A 18 -50.81 9.94 77.68
C ILE A 18 -51.21 9.99 76.18
N ALA A 19 -52.09 10.91 75.75
CA ALA A 19 -51.96 11.81 74.57
C ALA A 19 -53.30 12.49 74.20
N GLU A 20 -53.23 13.79 73.92
CA GLU A 20 -54.32 14.75 73.70
C GLU A 20 -54.64 14.91 72.19
N PHE A 21 -55.92 15.11 71.86
CA PHE A 21 -56.49 15.11 70.50
C PHE A 21 -56.73 16.53 69.95
N ASP A 22 -56.23 16.73 68.72
CA ASP A 22 -56.81 17.42 67.55
C ASP A 22 -57.48 18.81 67.67
N LYS A 23 -56.94 19.78 66.92
CA LYS A 23 -57.60 21.06 66.57
C LYS A 23 -57.24 21.46 65.13
N THR A 24 -58.25 21.59 64.27
CA THR A 24 -58.23 22.43 63.06
C THR A 24 -59.53 23.24 62.96
N PRO A 25 -59.46 24.50 62.50
CA PRO A 25 -60.37 24.99 61.44
C PRO A 25 -59.64 25.98 60.47
N PRO A 26 -60.26 26.52 59.39
CA PRO A 26 -59.83 26.34 57.99
C PRO A 26 -59.13 27.55 57.32
N THR A 27 -58.64 27.31 56.10
CA THR A 27 -57.89 28.19 55.17
C THR A 27 -58.69 29.33 54.52
N PRO A 28 -58.04 30.45 54.14
CA PRO A 28 -58.49 31.38 53.07
C PRO A 28 -57.76 31.11 51.72
N PRO A 29 -58.24 31.66 50.59
CA PRO A 29 -57.99 31.15 49.24
C PRO A 29 -56.66 31.59 48.62
N GLU A 30 -56.16 30.75 47.70
CA GLU A 30 -55.02 31.01 46.81
C GLU A 30 -55.34 32.11 45.79
N ASP A 31 -54.51 33.13 45.73
CA ASP A 31 -54.25 33.92 44.52
C ASP A 31 -52.82 33.61 44.06
N THR A 32 -52.66 32.64 43.16
CA THR A 32 -51.41 32.42 42.42
C THR A 32 -51.61 32.85 40.97
N LEU A 33 -51.04 34.01 40.61
CA LEU A 33 -50.79 34.36 39.21
C LEU A 33 -49.63 33.49 38.67
N PRO A 34 -49.60 33.21 37.35
CA PRO A 34 -48.81 32.14 36.76
C PRO A 34 -47.33 32.48 36.71
N LEU A 35 -46.48 31.51 37.08
CA LEU A 35 -45.05 31.55 36.87
C LEU A 35 -44.73 31.10 35.42
N GLU A 36 -45.07 31.93 34.43
CA GLU A 36 -44.63 31.77 33.03
C GLU A 36 -44.12 33.12 32.53
N ASP A 37 -42.80 33.32 32.65
CA ASP A 37 -41.96 34.11 31.73
C ASP A 37 -40.57 34.37 32.35
N LEU A 38 -39.81 33.29 32.58
CA LEU A 38 -38.36 33.39 32.69
C LEU A 38 -37.76 32.78 31.42
N PRO A 39 -36.89 33.50 30.67
CA PRO A 39 -36.21 32.90 29.53
C PRO A 39 -35.37 31.71 30.03
N PRO A 40 -35.31 30.60 29.29
CA PRO A 40 -34.51 29.44 29.71
C PRO A 40 -33.04 29.86 29.90
N PRO A 41 -32.34 29.31 30.90
CA PRO A 41 -30.90 29.53 31.03
C PRO A 41 -30.22 29.07 29.73
N PRO A 42 -29.18 29.78 29.24
CA PRO A 42 -28.46 29.33 28.05
C PRO A 42 -27.95 27.92 28.34
N THR A 43 -28.47 26.97 27.59
CA THR A 43 -28.20 25.56 27.77
C THR A 43 -26.69 25.36 27.63
N THR A 44 -25.99 24.90 28.66
CA THR A 44 -24.57 24.56 28.57
C THR A 44 -24.25 23.55 27.45
N VAL A 45 -25.28 22.83 26.99
CA VAL A 45 -25.28 21.96 25.80
C VAL A 45 -25.01 22.74 24.50
N THR A 46 -25.55 23.95 24.32
CA THR A 46 -25.38 24.69 23.05
C THR A 46 -23.95 25.21 22.86
N VAL A 47 -23.28 25.64 23.94
CA VAL A 47 -21.88 26.10 23.87
C VAL A 47 -20.93 24.94 23.55
N GLN A 48 -21.21 23.75 24.07
CA GLN A 48 -20.38 22.57 23.77
C GLN A 48 -20.62 22.05 22.34
N GLU A 49 -21.88 22.02 21.88
CA GLU A 49 -22.21 21.70 20.49
C GLU A 49 -21.65 22.73 19.48
N GLU A 50 -21.67 24.02 19.81
CA GLU A 50 -21.07 25.07 18.98
C GLU A 50 -19.54 24.92 18.90
N LYS A 51 -18.87 24.65 20.02
CA LYS A 51 -17.42 24.36 20.03
C LYS A 51 -17.07 23.10 19.23
N GLU A 52 -17.88 22.04 19.33
CA GLU A 52 -17.68 20.83 18.52
C GLU A 52 -17.89 21.09 17.03
N LYS A 53 -18.88 21.91 16.66
CA LYS A 53 -19.10 22.33 15.26
C LYS A 53 -17.97 23.22 14.74
N GLU A 54 -17.48 24.16 15.54
CA GLU A 54 -16.33 25.00 15.18
C GLU A 54 -15.06 24.16 15.01
N ALA A 55 -14.79 23.22 15.92
CA ALA A 55 -13.66 22.31 15.82
C ALA A 55 -13.78 21.38 14.60
N GLN A 56 -14.98 20.89 14.28
CA GLN A 56 -15.23 20.12 13.05
C GLN A 56 -15.05 20.98 11.79
N ALA A 57 -15.51 22.23 11.80
CA ALA A 57 -15.37 23.14 10.66
C ALA A 57 -13.92 23.62 10.46
N GLU A 58 -13.16 23.81 11.53
CA GLU A 58 -11.71 24.04 11.46
C GLU A 58 -10.96 22.81 10.97
N ALA A 59 -11.29 21.62 11.47
CA ALA A 59 -10.70 20.38 10.97
C ALA A 59 -11.03 20.14 9.49
N HIS A 60 -12.24 20.48 9.04
CA HIS A 60 -12.65 20.40 7.65
C HIS A 60 -11.90 21.43 6.77
N ARG A 61 -11.80 22.69 7.22
CA ARG A 61 -11.04 23.72 6.49
C ARG A 61 -9.55 23.40 6.41
N HIS A 62 -8.94 22.95 7.50
CA HIS A 62 -7.55 22.50 7.51
C HIS A 62 -7.36 21.28 6.59
N TYR A 63 -8.34 20.38 6.51
CA TYR A 63 -8.32 19.24 5.58
C TYR A 63 -8.44 19.68 4.11
N GLU A 64 -9.26 20.69 3.81
CA GLU A 64 -9.38 21.27 2.47
C GLU A 64 -8.11 22.01 2.04
N ASP A 65 -7.57 22.88 2.90
CA ASP A 65 -6.31 23.62 2.66
C ASP A 65 -5.12 22.66 2.48
N ASP A 66 -5.02 21.59 3.30
CA ASP A 66 -3.98 20.57 3.15
C ASP A 66 -4.11 19.75 1.84
N ASN A 67 -5.30 19.71 1.24
CA ASN A 67 -5.57 18.99 -0.01
C ASN A 67 -5.54 19.89 -1.25
N GLU A 68 -5.48 21.21 -1.08
CA GLU A 68 -5.33 22.14 -2.20
C GLU A 68 -3.88 22.10 -2.69
N TRP A 69 -3.63 21.32 -3.74
CA TRP A 69 -2.33 21.35 -4.40
C TRP A 69 -2.13 22.67 -5.13
N SER A 70 -1.05 23.36 -4.80
CA SER A 70 -0.52 24.44 -5.62
C SER A 70 -0.30 23.96 -7.05
N CYS A 71 -0.52 24.85 -8.03
CA CYS A 71 -0.26 24.59 -9.44
C CYS A 71 1.15 24.01 -9.68
N GLY A 72 2.15 24.48 -8.91
CA GLY A 72 3.53 23.95 -8.97
C GLY A 72 3.62 22.48 -8.55
N SER A 73 2.95 22.09 -7.46
CA SER A 73 2.92 20.70 -6.97
C SER A 73 2.19 19.76 -7.93
N TRP A 74 1.11 20.23 -8.55
CA TRP A 74 0.39 19.46 -9.56
C TRP A 74 1.22 19.23 -10.83
N LEU A 75 1.94 20.26 -11.28
CA LEU A 75 2.85 20.18 -12.42
C LEU A 75 4.03 19.25 -12.12
N GLU A 76 4.65 19.36 -10.95
CA GLU A 76 5.72 18.47 -10.49
C GLU A 76 5.27 17.01 -10.51
N TYR A 77 4.16 16.70 -9.82
CA TYR A 77 3.58 15.36 -9.77
C TYR A 77 3.32 14.79 -11.17
N THR A 78 2.66 15.58 -12.02
CA THR A 78 2.29 15.15 -13.37
C THR A 78 3.54 14.85 -14.19
N LEU A 79 4.55 15.72 -14.12
CA LEU A 79 5.81 15.55 -14.85
C LEU A 79 6.50 14.25 -14.43
N VAL A 80 6.69 14.01 -13.12
CA VAL A 80 7.44 12.84 -12.66
C VAL A 80 6.71 11.53 -12.91
N VAL A 81 5.37 11.51 -12.77
CA VAL A 81 4.56 10.31 -13.04
C VAL A 81 4.52 9.98 -14.53
N VAL A 82 4.37 10.99 -15.39
CA VAL A 82 4.41 10.81 -16.85
C VAL A 82 5.80 10.35 -17.27
N LEU A 83 6.86 10.97 -16.75
CA LEU A 83 8.24 10.56 -17.02
C LEU A 83 8.49 9.11 -16.59
N ALA A 84 8.07 8.71 -15.39
CA ALA A 84 8.20 7.33 -14.93
C ALA A 84 7.45 6.36 -15.86
N SER A 85 6.24 6.71 -16.29
CA SER A 85 5.43 5.88 -17.19
C SER A 85 6.09 5.74 -18.57
N ILE A 86 6.65 6.82 -19.11
CA ILE A 86 7.41 6.81 -20.36
C ILE A 86 8.66 5.93 -20.22
N LEU A 87 9.40 6.03 -19.11
CA LEU A 87 10.59 5.21 -18.88
C LEU A 87 10.25 3.72 -18.71
N LEU A 88 9.15 3.38 -18.03
CA LEU A 88 8.68 2.00 -17.85
C LEU A 88 8.33 1.35 -19.20
N LEU A 89 7.48 2.01 -19.99
CA LEU A 89 7.06 1.48 -21.29
C LEU A 89 8.17 1.59 -22.34
N GLY A 90 8.91 2.69 -22.33
CA GLY A 90 10.00 2.98 -23.25
C GLY A 90 11.17 2.01 -23.09
N SER A 91 11.57 1.66 -21.86
CA SER A 91 12.62 0.66 -21.64
C SER A 91 12.23 -0.73 -22.16
N LEU A 92 10.98 -1.15 -21.98
CA LEU A 92 10.47 -2.38 -22.59
C LEU A 92 10.45 -2.29 -24.11
N GLY A 93 9.95 -1.20 -24.68
CA GLY A 93 9.90 -0.96 -26.13
C GLY A 93 11.29 -0.97 -26.77
N LEU A 94 12.27 -0.29 -26.15
CA LEU A 94 13.66 -0.29 -26.58
C LEU A 94 14.30 -1.69 -26.48
N THR A 95 13.99 -2.44 -25.43
CA THR A 95 14.50 -3.82 -25.26
C THR A 95 13.93 -4.76 -26.34
N LEU A 96 12.64 -4.62 -26.67
CA LEU A 96 12.00 -5.33 -27.78
C LEU A 96 12.63 -4.96 -29.12
N PHE A 97 12.77 -3.66 -29.39
CA PHE A 97 13.43 -3.16 -30.59
C PHE A 97 14.85 -3.72 -30.74
N TRP A 98 15.65 -3.66 -29.67
CA TRP A 98 17.00 -4.22 -29.66
C TRP A 98 17.01 -5.71 -30.02
N VAL A 99 16.15 -6.51 -29.39
CA VAL A 99 16.10 -7.95 -29.64
C VAL A 99 15.63 -8.28 -31.06
N ILE A 100 14.60 -7.60 -31.56
CA ILE A 100 14.03 -7.87 -32.88
C ILE A 100 15.00 -7.46 -33.97
N GLU A 101 15.50 -6.22 -33.93
CA GLU A 101 16.32 -5.69 -35.02
C GLU A 101 17.74 -6.22 -35.01
N TYR A 102 18.36 -6.30 -33.84
CA TYR A 102 19.76 -6.69 -33.77
C TYR A 102 19.94 -8.18 -33.47
N ARG A 103 19.08 -8.80 -32.66
CA ARG A 103 19.30 -10.17 -32.12
C ARG A 103 18.49 -11.26 -32.80
N GLY A 104 17.81 -10.94 -33.89
CA GLY A 104 17.08 -11.90 -34.70
C GLY A 104 15.81 -12.43 -34.03
N GLY A 105 15.27 -11.71 -33.05
CA GLY A 105 14.03 -12.06 -32.36
C GLY A 105 14.14 -13.29 -31.45
N PHE A 106 13.06 -14.05 -31.36
CA PHE A 106 12.89 -15.10 -30.35
C PHE A 106 12.89 -16.50 -30.96
N ALA A 107 13.31 -17.48 -30.17
CA ALA A 107 13.15 -18.91 -30.42
C ALA A 107 12.94 -19.64 -29.09
N TRP A 108 12.65 -20.93 -29.15
CA TRP A 108 12.67 -21.80 -27.99
C TRP A 108 13.90 -22.72 -28.05
N ARG A 109 13.79 -23.96 -27.57
CA ARG A 109 14.92 -24.90 -27.38
C ARG A 109 15.66 -25.28 -28.68
N GLU A 110 15.06 -25.05 -29.84
CA GLU A 110 15.64 -25.31 -31.15
C GLU A 110 16.81 -24.37 -31.50
N ASP A 111 16.85 -23.16 -30.91
CA ASP A 111 17.96 -22.22 -31.07
C ASP A 111 18.30 -21.59 -29.71
N PRO A 112 19.26 -22.18 -28.97
CA PRO A 112 19.66 -21.69 -27.66
C PRO A 112 20.09 -20.22 -27.65
N LYS A 113 20.66 -19.71 -28.75
CA LYS A 113 21.12 -18.30 -28.81
C LYS A 113 19.94 -17.35 -28.89
N ARG A 114 18.92 -17.66 -29.69
CA ARG A 114 17.68 -16.86 -29.78
C ARG A 114 16.75 -17.10 -28.60
N GLN A 115 16.81 -18.25 -27.96
CA GLN A 115 16.11 -18.51 -26.69
C GLN A 115 16.58 -17.55 -25.59
N PHE A 116 17.88 -17.26 -25.51
CA PHE A 116 18.42 -16.28 -24.56
C PHE A 116 17.73 -14.92 -24.67
N ASN A 117 17.30 -14.50 -25.87
CA ASN A 117 16.68 -13.17 -26.06
C ASN A 117 15.35 -13.00 -25.31
N LEU A 118 14.70 -14.10 -24.90
CA LEU A 118 13.55 -14.05 -24.00
C LEU A 118 13.92 -13.53 -22.61
N HIS A 119 15.14 -13.79 -22.15
CA HIS A 119 15.61 -13.37 -20.84
C HIS A 119 15.55 -11.84 -20.65
N PRO A 120 16.26 -10.99 -21.41
CA PRO A 120 16.22 -9.55 -21.18
C PRO A 120 14.81 -8.96 -21.36
N VAL A 121 14.05 -9.43 -22.35
CA VAL A 121 12.68 -8.92 -22.61
C VAL A 121 11.74 -9.27 -21.46
N LEU A 122 11.72 -10.52 -21.01
CA LEU A 122 10.82 -10.94 -19.94
C LEU A 122 11.26 -10.41 -18.57
N MET A 123 12.56 -10.22 -18.33
CA MET A 123 13.05 -9.56 -17.11
C MET A 123 12.65 -8.08 -17.07
N VAL A 124 12.78 -7.35 -18.19
CA VAL A 124 12.32 -5.95 -18.28
C VAL A 124 10.79 -5.87 -18.20
N ALA A 125 10.05 -6.79 -18.80
CA ALA A 125 8.59 -6.83 -18.68
C ALA A 125 8.14 -7.09 -17.23
N GLY A 126 8.66 -8.13 -16.58
CA GLY A 126 8.25 -8.55 -15.24
C GLY A 126 8.78 -7.65 -14.13
N PHE A 127 10.10 -7.58 -13.99
CA PHE A 127 10.73 -6.88 -12.87
C PHE A 127 10.74 -5.36 -13.02
N ILE A 128 10.76 -4.84 -14.24
CA ILE A 128 10.82 -3.40 -14.45
C ILE A 128 9.42 -2.84 -14.73
N THR A 129 8.76 -3.32 -15.77
CA THR A 129 7.50 -2.72 -16.25
C THR A 129 6.35 -3.03 -15.30
N PHE A 130 5.97 -4.30 -15.14
CA PHE A 130 4.84 -4.68 -14.30
C PHE A 130 5.09 -4.34 -12.83
N SER A 131 6.26 -4.69 -12.30
CA SER A 131 6.59 -4.39 -10.91
C SER A 131 6.77 -2.89 -10.65
N GLY A 132 7.32 -2.12 -11.60
CA GLY A 132 7.45 -0.67 -11.48
C GLY A 132 6.11 0.05 -11.48
N PHE A 133 5.19 -0.32 -12.38
CA PHE A 133 3.81 0.19 -12.32
C PHE A 133 3.15 -0.19 -10.99
N SER A 134 3.28 -1.45 -10.56
CA SER A 134 2.73 -1.93 -9.29
C SER A 134 3.16 -1.09 -8.09
N VAL A 135 4.46 -0.77 -8.00
CA VAL A 135 5.02 0.05 -6.92
C VAL A 135 4.50 1.49 -6.96
N LEU A 136 4.22 2.03 -8.15
CA LEU A 136 3.68 3.38 -8.34
C LEU A 136 2.15 3.48 -8.18
N LEU A 137 1.40 2.37 -8.15
CA LEU A 137 -0.07 2.41 -8.13
C LEU A 137 -0.65 3.21 -6.96
N TYR A 138 -0.05 3.13 -5.77
CA TYR A 138 -0.48 3.93 -4.60
C TYR A 138 -0.11 5.42 -4.71
N ARG A 139 0.57 5.84 -5.78
CA ARG A 139 0.86 7.24 -6.10
C ARG A 139 0.05 7.72 -7.31
N ILE A 140 -0.27 6.82 -8.23
CA ILE A 140 -1.07 7.11 -9.44
C ILE A 140 -2.57 7.07 -9.14
N CYS A 141 -3.05 6.00 -8.52
CA CYS A 141 -4.48 5.75 -8.28
C CYS A 141 -4.99 6.41 -6.98
N ARG A 142 -4.75 7.71 -6.82
CA ARG A 142 -5.12 8.47 -5.60
C ARG A 142 -6.62 8.54 -5.34
N CYS A 143 -7.43 8.57 -6.40
CA CYS A 143 -8.89 8.70 -6.31
C CYS A 143 -9.62 7.33 -6.21
N CYS A 144 -8.90 6.22 -6.28
CA CYS A 144 -9.48 4.88 -6.23
C CYS A 144 -9.64 4.40 -4.79
N ARG A 145 -10.66 3.59 -4.50
CA ARG A 145 -10.75 2.94 -3.17
C ARG A 145 -9.50 2.11 -2.91
N ARG A 146 -8.95 2.21 -1.70
CA ARG A 146 -7.71 1.55 -1.28
C ARG A 146 -7.69 0.04 -1.56
N ILE A 147 -8.83 -0.65 -1.45
CA ILE A 147 -8.93 -2.07 -1.77
C ILE A 147 -8.68 -2.36 -3.26
N TYR A 148 -9.16 -1.50 -4.18
CA TYR A 148 -8.91 -1.67 -5.61
C TYR A 148 -7.44 -1.45 -5.95
N VAL A 149 -6.80 -0.42 -5.37
CA VAL A 149 -5.36 -0.17 -5.56
C VAL A 149 -4.54 -1.37 -5.06
N LYS A 150 -4.94 -1.96 -3.93
CA LYS A 150 -4.30 -3.16 -3.39
C LYS A 150 -4.44 -4.36 -4.32
N LEU A 151 -5.65 -4.63 -4.82
CA LEU A 151 -5.88 -5.73 -5.76
C LEU A 151 -5.08 -5.53 -7.05
N LEU A 152 -5.05 -4.31 -7.59
CA LEU A 152 -4.30 -3.98 -8.78
C LEU A 152 -2.79 -4.17 -8.57
N HIS A 153 -2.25 -3.73 -7.43
CA HIS A 153 -0.86 -3.98 -7.02
C HIS A 153 -0.54 -5.48 -6.99
N THR A 154 -1.41 -6.29 -6.40
CA THR A 154 -1.24 -7.75 -6.40
C THR A 154 -1.30 -8.34 -7.81
N VAL A 155 -2.24 -7.90 -8.66
CA VAL A 155 -2.37 -8.39 -10.03
C VAL A 155 -1.14 -8.06 -10.86
N PHE A 156 -0.60 -6.83 -10.79
CA PHE A 156 0.60 -6.46 -11.54
C PHE A 156 1.82 -7.29 -11.09
N HIS A 157 2.03 -7.50 -9.80
CA HIS A 157 3.09 -8.41 -9.35
C HIS A 157 2.82 -9.87 -9.75
N ALA A 158 1.57 -10.33 -9.75
CA ALA A 158 1.22 -11.66 -10.22
C ALA A 158 1.51 -11.85 -11.71
N LEU A 159 1.30 -10.83 -12.54
CA LEU A 159 1.68 -10.82 -13.97
C LEU A 159 3.20 -10.84 -14.16
N ALA A 160 3.97 -10.26 -13.24
CA ALA A 160 5.43 -10.30 -13.29
C ALA A 160 6.00 -11.70 -13.03
N ILE A 161 5.34 -12.54 -12.21
CA ILE A 161 5.80 -13.89 -11.85
C ILE A 161 6.09 -14.76 -13.09
N PRO A 162 5.15 -15.00 -14.03
CA PRO A 162 5.43 -15.82 -15.19
C PRO A 162 6.52 -15.22 -16.09
N CYS A 163 6.59 -13.89 -16.23
CA CYS A 163 7.66 -13.25 -16.99
C CYS A 163 9.04 -13.57 -16.39
N VAL A 164 9.21 -13.35 -15.08
CA VAL A 164 10.48 -13.61 -14.39
C VAL A 164 10.84 -15.10 -14.44
N ALA A 165 9.87 -15.99 -14.19
CA ALA A 165 10.09 -17.43 -14.22
C ALA A 165 10.52 -17.91 -15.61
N LEU A 166 9.80 -17.51 -16.67
CA LEU A 166 10.13 -17.89 -18.04
C LEU A 166 11.44 -17.27 -18.53
N GLY A 167 11.72 -16.01 -18.18
CA GLY A 167 12.99 -15.36 -18.50
C GLY A 167 14.18 -16.03 -17.82
N PHE A 168 14.00 -16.51 -16.59
CA PHE A 168 15.03 -17.28 -15.86
C PHE A 168 15.25 -18.67 -16.47
N LEU A 169 14.17 -19.38 -16.78
CA LEU A 169 14.26 -20.68 -17.44
C LEU A 169 14.90 -20.57 -18.83
N ALA A 170 14.60 -19.51 -19.59
CA ALA A 170 15.17 -19.30 -20.92
C ALA A 170 16.70 -19.17 -20.90
N VAL A 171 17.28 -18.46 -19.91
CA VAL A 171 18.74 -18.36 -19.80
C VAL A 171 19.37 -19.67 -19.32
N LEU A 172 18.75 -20.39 -18.39
CA LEU A 172 19.22 -21.70 -17.94
C LEU A 172 19.23 -22.72 -19.08
N ASP A 173 18.13 -22.83 -19.82
CA ASP A 173 18.04 -23.73 -20.97
C ASP A 173 19.04 -23.31 -22.05
N SER A 174 19.15 -22.01 -22.36
CA SER A 174 20.12 -21.50 -23.34
C SER A 174 21.56 -21.91 -23.00
N HIS A 175 21.98 -21.75 -21.74
CA HIS A 175 23.31 -22.12 -21.28
C HIS A 175 23.55 -23.62 -21.31
N ASN A 176 22.57 -24.41 -20.86
CA ASN A 176 22.70 -25.87 -20.77
C ASN A 176 22.65 -26.55 -22.15
N LEU A 177 21.92 -25.99 -23.10
CA LEU A 177 21.79 -26.51 -24.47
C LEU A 177 22.87 -25.97 -25.42
N ALA A 178 23.65 -24.98 -24.99
CA ALA A 178 24.80 -24.49 -25.75
C ALA A 178 25.84 -25.61 -25.97
N GLN A 179 26.61 -25.50 -27.04
CA GLN A 179 27.66 -26.45 -27.40
C GLN A 179 29.00 -25.72 -27.57
N PRO A 180 29.96 -25.89 -26.63
CA PRO A 180 29.82 -26.60 -25.35
C PRO A 180 28.88 -25.87 -24.36
N PRO A 181 28.37 -26.55 -23.32
CA PRO A 181 27.52 -25.93 -22.30
C PRO A 181 28.23 -24.77 -21.58
N ILE A 182 27.47 -23.72 -21.28
CA ILE A 182 27.97 -22.53 -20.58
C ILE A 182 27.73 -22.72 -19.06
N PRO A 183 28.74 -22.51 -18.20
CA PRO A 183 28.54 -22.58 -16.76
C PRO A 183 27.50 -21.57 -16.26
N ASN A 184 26.68 -21.96 -15.29
CA ASN A 184 25.66 -21.09 -14.69
C ASN A 184 26.20 -20.40 -13.41
N PHE A 185 25.60 -19.26 -13.07
CA PHE A 185 25.75 -18.58 -11.78
C PHE A 185 27.16 -18.10 -11.38
N TYR A 186 28.07 -17.91 -12.33
CA TYR A 186 29.43 -17.44 -12.04
C TYR A 186 29.57 -15.91 -12.07
N SER A 187 28.61 -15.19 -12.66
CA SER A 187 28.71 -13.74 -12.86
C SER A 187 28.04 -12.95 -11.74
N LEU A 188 28.51 -11.73 -11.47
CA LEU A 188 27.89 -10.86 -10.47
C LEU A 188 26.43 -10.52 -10.83
N HIS A 189 26.13 -10.32 -12.12
CA HIS A 189 24.77 -10.16 -12.61
C HIS A 189 23.86 -11.29 -12.10
N SER A 190 24.31 -12.55 -12.23
CA SER A 190 23.51 -13.71 -11.82
C SER A 190 23.24 -13.77 -10.31
N TRP A 191 24.19 -13.32 -9.47
CA TRP A 191 24.03 -13.28 -8.01
C TRP A 191 23.07 -12.16 -7.57
N ILE A 192 23.17 -10.98 -8.18
CA ILE A 192 22.23 -9.88 -7.95
C ILE A 192 20.83 -10.30 -8.42
N GLY A 193 20.73 -10.91 -9.60
CA GLY A 193 19.48 -11.42 -10.17
C GLY A 193 18.79 -12.46 -9.28
N LEU A 194 19.54 -13.46 -8.78
CA LEU A 194 19.00 -14.46 -7.85
C LEU A 194 18.52 -13.83 -6.54
N THR A 195 19.25 -12.83 -6.02
CA THR A 195 18.86 -12.10 -4.81
C THR A 195 17.58 -11.30 -5.04
N ALA A 196 17.47 -10.60 -6.18
CA ALA A 196 16.25 -9.88 -6.57
C ALA A 196 15.05 -10.84 -6.73
N MET A 197 15.23 -11.99 -7.38
CA MET A 197 14.21 -13.03 -7.51
C MET A 197 13.76 -13.59 -6.15
N GLY A 198 14.70 -13.91 -5.27
CA GLY A 198 14.40 -14.42 -3.93
C GLY A 198 13.63 -13.40 -3.10
N LEU A 199 14.09 -12.14 -3.07
CA LEU A 199 13.39 -11.07 -2.38
C LEU A 199 11.99 -10.82 -2.97
N PHE A 200 11.86 -10.83 -4.30
CA PHE A 200 10.57 -10.66 -4.97
C PHE A 200 9.57 -11.75 -4.57
N ALA A 201 9.99 -13.03 -4.58
CA ALA A 201 9.15 -14.15 -4.18
C ALA A 201 8.71 -14.03 -2.70
N ILE A 202 9.65 -13.72 -1.80
CA ILE A 202 9.37 -13.51 -0.38
C ILE A 202 8.39 -12.34 -0.19
N GLN A 203 8.63 -11.21 -0.87
CA GLN A 203 7.76 -10.04 -0.79
C GLN A 203 6.35 -10.31 -1.31
N PHE A 204 6.21 -11.07 -2.39
CA PHE A 204 4.90 -11.45 -2.91
C PHE A 204 4.14 -12.33 -1.92
N VAL A 205 4.78 -13.37 -1.37
CA VAL A 205 4.15 -14.27 -0.39
C VAL A 205 3.77 -13.51 0.88
N VAL A 206 4.72 -12.78 1.48
CA VAL A 206 4.46 -12.00 2.71
C VAL A 206 3.37 -10.96 2.45
N GLY A 207 3.43 -10.23 1.34
CA GLY A 207 2.44 -9.22 0.99
C GLY A 207 1.05 -9.80 0.76
N PHE A 208 0.94 -10.92 0.05
CA PHE A 208 -0.32 -11.61 -0.21
C PHE A 208 -0.98 -12.08 1.09
N PHE A 209 -0.25 -12.78 1.95
CA PHE A 209 -0.83 -13.27 3.21
C PHE A 209 -1.14 -12.12 4.17
N SER A 210 -0.19 -11.21 4.40
CA SER A 210 -0.36 -10.15 5.39
C SER A 210 -1.37 -9.09 4.99
N PHE A 211 -1.43 -8.69 3.70
CA PHE A 211 -2.26 -7.56 3.28
C PHE A 211 -3.52 -7.94 2.53
N LEU A 212 -3.70 -9.19 2.06
CA LEU A 212 -4.95 -9.69 1.50
C LEU A 212 -5.63 -10.74 2.38
N VAL A 213 -4.96 -11.85 2.69
CA VAL A 213 -5.61 -12.97 3.41
C VAL A 213 -6.01 -12.56 4.84
N LEU A 214 -5.11 -11.89 5.57
CA LEU A 214 -5.39 -11.45 6.94
C LEU A 214 -6.42 -10.30 7.04
N LEU A 215 -6.90 -9.74 5.92
CA LEU A 215 -8.02 -8.79 5.95
C LEU A 215 -9.31 -9.46 6.45
N CYS A 216 -9.48 -10.78 6.25
CA CYS A 216 -10.64 -11.51 6.77
C CYS A 216 -10.72 -11.49 8.31
N CYS A 217 -9.60 -11.24 8.99
CA CYS A 217 -9.48 -11.15 10.45
C CYS A 217 -9.02 -9.74 10.86
N GLU A 218 -9.75 -8.71 10.40
CA GLU A 218 -9.26 -7.32 10.38
C GLU A 218 -8.82 -6.81 11.75
N GLY A 219 -9.64 -7.02 12.79
CA GLY A 219 -9.37 -6.55 14.15
C GLY A 219 -8.20 -7.24 14.85
N ALA A 220 -8.11 -8.58 14.76
CA ALA A 220 -7.08 -9.35 15.45
C ALA A 220 -5.66 -9.15 14.90
N THR A 221 -5.55 -8.78 13.61
CA THR A 221 -4.26 -8.69 12.91
C THR A 221 -3.84 -7.28 12.53
N ALA A 222 -4.60 -6.25 12.93
CA ALA A 222 -4.34 -4.86 12.57
C ALA A 222 -2.93 -4.37 12.98
N GLY A 223 -2.53 -4.61 14.23
CA GLY A 223 -1.21 -4.20 14.73
C GLY A 223 -0.05 -4.88 13.99
N PHE A 224 -0.18 -6.18 13.71
CA PHE A 224 0.82 -6.93 12.95
C PHE A 224 0.93 -6.43 11.50
N ARG A 225 -0.21 -6.17 10.82
CA ARG A 225 -0.19 -5.60 9.48
C ARG A 225 0.48 -4.22 9.48
N ALA A 226 0.17 -3.39 10.47
CA ALA A 226 0.74 -2.04 10.58
C ALA A 226 2.27 -2.06 10.74
N SER A 227 2.82 -2.98 11.53
CA SER A 227 4.28 -3.11 11.69
C SER A 227 4.98 -3.66 10.44
N LEU A 228 4.28 -4.44 9.60
CA LEU A 228 4.82 -4.96 8.35
C LEU A 228 4.85 -3.95 7.20
N VAL A 229 3.98 -2.93 7.20
CA VAL A 229 3.94 -1.91 6.12
C VAL A 229 5.31 -1.29 5.81
N PRO A 230 6.07 -0.74 6.78
CA PRO A 230 7.36 -0.12 6.48
C PRO A 230 8.39 -1.14 5.97
N ILE A 231 8.35 -2.37 6.46
CA ILE A 231 9.23 -3.45 6.01
C ILE A 231 8.91 -3.79 4.55
N HIS A 232 7.65 -4.06 4.24
CA HIS A 232 7.21 -4.40 2.90
C HIS A 232 7.50 -3.28 1.88
N ALA A 233 7.23 -2.03 2.25
CA ALA A 233 7.51 -0.88 1.39
C ALA A 233 9.01 -0.71 1.13
N SER A 234 9.85 -0.82 2.17
CA SER A 234 11.31 -0.65 2.04
C SER A 234 11.92 -1.76 1.20
N PHE A 235 11.62 -3.02 1.52
CA PHE A 235 12.13 -4.14 0.75
C PHE A 235 11.55 -4.20 -0.66
N GLY A 236 10.31 -3.77 -0.88
CA GLY A 236 9.73 -3.64 -2.22
C GLY A 236 10.53 -2.68 -3.12
N LEU A 237 10.90 -1.51 -2.60
CA LEU A 237 11.76 -0.57 -3.31
C LEU A 237 13.17 -1.14 -3.51
N THR A 238 13.76 -1.75 -2.48
CA THR A 238 15.09 -2.41 -2.58
C THR A 238 15.09 -3.49 -3.65
N THR A 239 14.05 -4.32 -3.73
CA THR A 239 13.92 -5.35 -4.78
C THR A 239 13.85 -4.72 -6.17
N PHE A 240 13.10 -3.62 -6.34
CA PHE A 240 13.02 -2.92 -7.62
C PHE A 240 14.38 -2.34 -8.05
N VAL A 241 15.12 -1.72 -7.12
CA VAL A 241 16.47 -1.19 -7.40
C VAL A 241 17.46 -2.31 -7.70
N LEU A 242 17.41 -3.44 -6.98
CA LEU A 242 18.24 -4.62 -7.26
C LEU A 242 17.94 -5.20 -8.64
N ALA A 243 16.68 -5.23 -9.06
CA ALA A 243 16.31 -5.67 -10.40
C ALA A 243 16.88 -4.74 -11.49
N ILE A 244 16.88 -3.42 -11.27
CA ILE A 244 17.53 -2.47 -12.17
C ILE A 244 19.05 -2.70 -12.21
N ALA A 245 19.69 -2.90 -11.05
CA ALA A 245 21.12 -3.20 -10.98
C ALA A 245 21.47 -4.51 -11.70
N ALA A 246 20.63 -5.55 -11.56
CA ALA A 246 20.75 -6.79 -12.31
C ALA A 246 20.58 -6.54 -13.82
N ALA A 247 19.58 -5.77 -14.25
CA ALA A 247 19.36 -5.49 -15.66
C ALA A 247 20.53 -4.70 -16.29
N VAL A 248 21.04 -3.67 -15.62
CA VAL A 248 22.19 -2.87 -16.10
C VAL A 248 23.47 -3.71 -16.20
N SER A 249 23.76 -4.53 -15.18
CA SER A 249 24.89 -5.46 -15.23
C SER A 249 24.73 -6.52 -16.33
N GLY A 250 23.53 -7.06 -16.52
CA GLY A 250 23.23 -8.04 -17.58
C GLY A 250 23.32 -7.46 -18.99
N LEU A 251 22.85 -6.23 -19.20
CA LEU A 251 23.03 -5.49 -20.45
C LEU A 251 24.52 -5.26 -20.75
N THR A 252 25.30 -4.91 -19.72
CA THR A 252 26.75 -4.72 -19.84
C THR A 252 27.45 -6.02 -20.21
N GLU A 253 27.17 -7.13 -19.51
CA GLU A 253 27.69 -8.46 -19.83
C GLU A 253 27.34 -8.86 -21.27
N LYS A 254 26.07 -8.68 -21.67
CA LYS A 254 25.60 -9.05 -23.01
C LYS A 254 26.25 -8.19 -24.11
N ALA A 255 26.44 -6.89 -23.88
CA ALA A 255 27.14 -6.00 -24.80
C ALA A 255 28.59 -6.47 -24.99
N LEU A 256 29.31 -6.73 -23.90
CA LEU A 256 30.70 -7.17 -23.94
C LEU A 256 30.85 -8.53 -24.65
N PHE A 257 29.97 -9.49 -24.36
CA PHE A 257 30.03 -10.81 -25.00
C PHE A 257 29.65 -10.81 -26.47
N THR A 258 28.73 -9.93 -26.88
CA THR A 258 28.18 -9.98 -28.24
C THR A 258 28.87 -9.00 -29.19
N LEU A 259 29.22 -7.80 -28.71
CA LEU A 259 29.85 -6.75 -29.51
C LEU A 259 31.38 -6.76 -29.41
N GLY A 260 31.93 -7.27 -28.30
CA GLY A 260 33.38 -7.34 -28.08
C GLY A 260 34.06 -5.99 -28.30
N SER A 261 35.10 -5.97 -29.13
CA SER A 261 35.87 -4.75 -29.46
C SER A 261 35.10 -3.72 -30.28
N HIS A 262 33.94 -4.05 -30.88
CA HIS A 262 33.12 -3.07 -31.57
C HIS A 262 32.41 -2.12 -30.60
N TYR A 263 32.18 -2.55 -29.35
CA TYR A 263 31.44 -1.77 -28.37
C TYR A 263 32.11 -0.41 -28.06
N GLN A 264 33.45 -0.38 -28.01
CA GLN A 264 34.21 0.85 -27.76
C GLN A 264 34.08 1.89 -28.89
N HIS A 265 33.61 1.49 -30.07
CA HIS A 265 33.46 2.36 -31.24
C HIS A 265 32.06 2.96 -31.36
N PHE A 266 31.21 2.83 -30.33
CA PHE A 266 29.85 3.40 -30.32
C PHE A 266 29.00 2.94 -31.51
N ASN A 267 29.07 1.65 -31.86
CA ASN A 267 28.20 1.09 -32.90
C ASN A 267 26.71 1.22 -32.50
N GLU A 268 25.83 1.26 -33.49
CA GLU A 268 24.39 1.54 -33.30
C GLU A 268 23.74 0.63 -32.25
N GLU A 269 24.02 -0.68 -32.30
CA GLU A 269 23.52 -1.62 -31.30
C GLU A 269 24.00 -1.27 -29.88
N GLY A 270 25.27 -0.89 -29.73
CA GLY A 270 25.85 -0.49 -28.45
C GLY A 270 25.21 0.78 -27.89
N LEU A 271 24.88 1.75 -28.75
CA LEU A 271 24.13 2.95 -28.37
C LEU A 271 22.73 2.60 -27.85
N VAL A 272 22.03 1.68 -28.52
CA VAL A 272 20.70 1.22 -28.09
C VAL A 272 20.78 0.53 -26.72
N ILE A 273 21.74 -0.38 -26.52
CA ILE A 273 21.95 -1.06 -25.23
C ILE A 273 22.21 -0.05 -24.10
N ASN A 274 23.10 0.92 -24.35
CA ASN A 274 23.39 1.98 -23.38
C ASN A 274 22.17 2.86 -23.09
N THR A 275 21.37 3.16 -24.11
CA THR A 275 20.14 3.95 -23.94
C THR A 275 19.13 3.21 -23.06
N ILE A 276 18.99 1.89 -23.23
CA ILE A 276 18.18 1.05 -22.33
C ILE A 276 18.74 1.16 -20.90
N GLY A 277 20.04 0.94 -20.71
CA GLY A 277 20.69 0.99 -19.40
C GLY A 277 20.50 2.33 -18.68
N VAL A 278 20.73 3.45 -19.37
CA VAL A 278 20.52 4.81 -18.82
C VAL A 278 19.05 5.05 -18.50
N SER A 279 18.11 4.58 -19.33
CA SER A 279 16.68 4.69 -19.06
C SER A 279 16.28 3.94 -17.78
N LEU A 280 16.87 2.77 -17.54
CA LEU A 280 16.64 2.00 -16.31
C LEU A 280 17.21 2.71 -15.07
N ILE A 281 18.41 3.32 -15.18
CA ILE A 281 18.99 4.12 -14.08
C ILE A 281 18.12 5.34 -13.78
N ALA A 282 17.68 6.07 -14.81
CA ALA A 282 16.77 7.19 -14.66
C ALA A 282 15.47 6.77 -13.98
N LEU A 283 14.94 5.59 -14.34
CA LEU A 283 13.75 5.03 -13.71
C LEU A 283 13.96 4.76 -12.21
N ALA A 284 15.12 4.24 -11.79
CA ALA A 284 15.42 4.03 -10.37
C ALA A 284 15.37 5.35 -9.58
N ILE A 285 15.95 6.41 -10.15
CA ILE A 285 15.99 7.75 -9.55
C ILE A 285 14.57 8.33 -9.45
N VAL A 286 13.83 8.33 -10.55
CA VAL A 286 12.48 8.91 -10.61
C VAL A 286 11.50 8.15 -9.70
N VAL A 287 11.50 6.82 -9.73
CA VAL A 287 10.64 6.01 -8.84
C VAL A 287 11.03 6.23 -7.38
N GLY A 288 12.33 6.23 -7.06
CA GLY A 288 12.83 6.51 -5.71
C GLY A 288 12.34 7.87 -5.20
N TYR A 289 12.45 8.90 -6.04
CA TYR A 289 11.94 10.24 -5.75
C TYR A 289 10.43 10.25 -5.47
N ILE A 290 9.63 9.69 -6.39
CA ILE A 290 8.16 9.66 -6.27
C ILE A 290 7.70 8.97 -4.97
N LEU A 291 8.36 7.88 -4.58
CA LEU A 291 7.96 7.12 -3.40
C LEU A 291 8.30 7.81 -2.07
N GLN A 292 9.37 8.61 -2.06
CA GLN A 292 9.83 9.38 -0.90
C GLN A 292 9.10 10.72 -0.72
N ARG A 293 8.45 11.25 -1.76
CA ARG A 293 7.64 12.47 -1.65
C ARG A 293 6.34 12.19 -0.88
N ASP A 294 6.25 12.76 0.33
CA ASP A 294 5.08 12.62 1.20
C ASP A 294 3.81 13.23 0.59
N ASP A 295 3.93 14.35 -0.13
CA ASP A 295 2.81 15.01 -0.81
C ASP A 295 2.14 14.10 -1.85
N PHE A 296 2.90 13.14 -2.39
CA PHE A 296 2.41 12.20 -3.40
C PHE A 296 1.71 10.98 -2.79
N ARG A 297 1.79 10.79 -1.46
CA ARG A 297 1.18 9.64 -0.79
C ARG A 297 -0.33 9.60 -0.99
N TYR A 298 -0.86 8.38 -1.07
CA TYR A 298 -2.29 8.13 -1.10
C TYR A 298 -2.95 8.77 0.13
N ARG A 299 -3.83 9.74 -0.09
CA ARG A 299 -4.77 10.26 0.90
C ARG A 299 -6.13 9.69 0.57
N ALA A 300 -6.74 8.97 1.51
CA ALA A 300 -8.11 8.53 1.33
C ALA A 300 -8.99 9.79 1.27
N HIS A 301 -9.52 10.14 0.10
CA HIS A 301 -10.65 11.03 0.04
C HIS A 301 -11.80 10.29 0.71
N ILE A 302 -12.14 10.72 1.93
CA ILE A 302 -13.42 10.39 2.52
C ILE A 302 -14.43 11.20 1.72
N LEU A 303 -14.93 10.62 0.63
CA LEU A 303 -16.13 11.11 -0.07
C LEU A 303 -17.34 10.85 0.84
N ILE A 304 -17.39 11.47 2.02
CA ILE A 304 -18.67 11.71 2.69
C ILE A 304 -19.12 13.06 2.15
N ARG A 305 -20.02 13.01 1.18
CA ARG A 305 -20.76 14.19 0.76
C ARG A 305 -21.53 14.66 1.99
N SER A 306 -21.30 15.89 2.43
CA SER A 306 -21.85 16.47 3.67
C SER A 306 -23.38 16.72 3.62
N GLY A 307 -24.15 15.78 3.07
CA GLY A 307 -25.61 15.88 2.89
C GLY A 307 -26.39 14.58 3.09
N ASP A 308 -25.75 13.49 3.55
CA ASP A 308 -26.41 12.21 3.85
C ASP A 308 -26.26 11.79 5.34
N LEU A 309 -26.30 12.75 6.26
CA LEU A 309 -26.46 12.52 7.71
C LEU A 309 -27.59 13.39 8.26
#